data_AF-A0A7J6U618-F1
#
_entry.id   AF-A0A7J6U618-F1
#
_cell.length_a   1.000
_cell.length_b   1.000
_cell.length_c   1.000
_cell.angle_alpha   90.00
_cell.angle_beta   90.00
_cell.angle_gamma   90.00
#
_symmetry.space_group_name_H-M   'P 1'
#
loop_
_entity.id
_entity.type
_entity.pdbx_description
1 polymer ?
#
loop_
_entity_poly.entity_id
_entity_poly.type
_entity_poly.pdbx_seq_one_letter_code
_entity_poly.pdbx_strand_id
1 'polypeptide(L)'
;MSAVAAAPASLGFHAPGLLTGTIIFAVLGVVFTFVAPILFAKETPKITKGESIRLSILLVWLTTICMWMFWAFVYMHQMVPLMNPIRKNPLLE
;
A
#
# COMPACT_ATOMS: atom_id res chain seq x y z
N MET A 1 35.39 -18.40 2.31
CA MET A 1 35.46 -17.20 1.44
C MET A 1 34.07 -16.59 1.38
N SER A 2 33.84 -15.52 2.14
CA SER A 2 32.53 -14.86 2.19
C SER A 2 32.33 -14.12 0.87
N ALA A 3 31.34 -14.52 0.07
CA ALA A 3 30.94 -13.77 -1.11
C ALA A 3 30.39 -12.42 -0.62
N VAL A 4 31.15 -11.35 -0.79
CA VAL A 4 30.63 -9.98 -0.66
C VAL A 4 29.68 -9.80 -1.84
N ALA A 5 28.40 -10.06 -1.63
CA ALA A 5 27.36 -9.77 -2.60
C ALA A 5 27.44 -8.28 -2.93
N ALA A 6 27.66 -7.96 -4.21
CA ALA A 6 27.64 -6.58 -4.68
C ALA A 6 26.32 -5.93 -4.25
N ALA A 7 26.39 -4.75 -3.63
CA ALA A 7 25.19 -4.04 -3.18
C ALA A 7 24.26 -3.83 -4.40
N PRO A 8 22.98 -4.23 -4.32
CA PRO A 8 22.05 -4.02 -5.43
C PRO A 8 21.92 -2.50 -5.66
N ALA A 9 22.13 -2.07 -6.90
CA ALA A 9 21.95 -0.67 -7.27
C ALA A 9 20.51 -0.24 -6.99
N SER A 10 20.32 0.89 -6.31
CA SER A 10 18.98 1.40 -6.00
C SER A 10 18.32 1.95 -7.27
N LEU A 11 17.19 1.34 -7.66
CA LEU A 11 16.34 1.83 -8.76
C LEU A 11 15.47 3.04 -8.35
N GLY A 12 15.53 3.44 -7.07
CA GLY A 12 14.75 4.55 -6.50
C GLY A 12 13.25 4.37 -6.73
N PHE A 13 12.59 5.45 -7.13
CA PHE A 13 11.15 5.47 -7.42
C PHE A 13 10.74 4.70 -8.69
N HIS A 14 11.70 4.38 -9.58
CA HIS A 14 11.44 3.64 -10.81
C HIS A 14 11.41 2.13 -10.62
N ALA A 15 11.48 1.65 -9.37
CA ALA A 15 11.38 0.24 -9.10
C ALA A 15 10.01 -0.33 -9.55
N PRO A 16 10.01 -1.42 -10.35
CA PRO A 16 8.81 -1.91 -11.01
C PRO A 16 7.71 -2.33 -10.04
N GLY A 17 8.07 -2.88 -8.87
CA GLY A 17 7.10 -3.24 -7.84
C GLY A 17 6.43 -2.04 -7.18
N LEU A 18 7.18 -0.94 -6.97
CA LEU A 18 6.63 0.30 -6.41
C LEU A 18 5.64 0.95 -7.38
N LEU A 19 6.01 1.00 -8.68
CA LEU A 19 5.12 1.50 -9.73
C LEU A 19 3.85 0.66 -9.84
N THR A 20 4.00 -0.66 -9.90
CA THR A 20 2.86 -1.58 -10.03
C THR A 20 1.90 -1.44 -8.86
N GLY A 21 2.41 -1.45 -7.61
CA GLY A 21 1.55 -1.30 -6.44
C GLY A 21 0.89 0.08 -6.37
N THR A 22 1.59 1.15 -6.74
CA THR A 22 1.01 2.51 -6.79
C THR A 22 -0.13 2.60 -7.79
N ILE A 23 0.02 2.02 -8.99
CA ILE A 23 -1.04 1.96 -10.00
C ILE A 23 -2.24 1.15 -9.46
N ILE A 24 -2.00 0.01 -8.82
CA ILE A 24 -3.07 -0.82 -8.24
C ILE A 24 -3.86 -0.04 -7.19
N PHE A 25 -3.19 0.61 -6.23
CA PHE A 25 -3.87 1.41 -5.21
C PHE A 25 -4.65 2.58 -5.83
N ALA A 26 -4.10 3.25 -6.84
CA ALA A 26 -4.80 4.32 -7.55
C ALA A 26 -6.06 3.82 -8.26
N VAL A 27 -5.97 2.70 -8.99
CA VAL A 27 -7.12 2.07 -9.66
C VAL A 27 -8.19 1.66 -8.64
N LEU A 28 -7.79 1.04 -7.52
CA LEU A 28 -8.72 0.69 -6.46
C LEU A 28 -9.41 1.93 -5.87
N GLY A 29 -8.70 3.01 -5.60
CA GLY A 29 -9.29 4.27 -5.12
C GLY A 29 -10.33 4.84 -6.08
N VAL A 30 -10.05 4.82 -7.38
CA VAL A 30 -10.99 5.25 -8.43
C VAL A 30 -12.22 4.33 -8.46
N VAL A 31 -12.04 3.00 -8.46
CA VAL A 31 -13.15 2.04 -8.47
C VAL A 31 -14.04 2.20 -7.23
N PHE A 32 -13.44 2.29 -6.04
CA PHE A 32 -14.18 2.45 -4.80
C PHE A 32 -14.89 3.80 -4.67
N THR A 33 -14.43 4.84 -5.37
CA THR A 33 -15.15 6.13 -5.43
C THR A 33 -16.55 5.97 -6.00
N PHE A 34 -16.75 5.04 -6.94
CA PHE A 34 -18.08 4.75 -7.50
C PHE A 34 -18.82 3.67 -6.70
N VAL A 35 -18.14 2.60 -6.29
CA VAL A 35 -18.77 1.46 -5.62
C VAL A 35 -19.23 1.80 -4.20
N ALA A 36 -18.44 2.54 -3.43
CA ALA A 36 -18.74 2.78 -2.01
C ALA A 36 -20.02 3.61 -1.80
N PRO A 37 -20.26 4.71 -2.52
CA PRO A 37 -21.52 5.46 -2.37
C PRO A 37 -22.74 4.64 -2.79
N ILE A 38 -22.63 3.77 -3.80
CA ILE A 38 -23.76 2.93 -4.26
C ILE A 38 -24.17 1.93 -3.19
N LEU A 39 -23.20 1.33 -2.49
CA LEU A 39 -23.46 0.28 -1.50
C LEU A 39 -23.77 0.84 -0.11
N PHE A 40 -23.12 1.95 0.28
CA PHE A 40 -23.13 2.43 1.67
C PHE A 40 -23.86 3.76 1.90
N ALA A 41 -24.12 4.56 0.86
CA ALA A 41 -24.83 5.83 1.05
C ALA A 41 -26.33 5.60 1.25
N LYS A 42 -26.78 5.77 2.50
CA LYS A 42 -28.19 5.69 2.90
C LYS A 42 -28.60 6.94 3.65
N GLU A 43 -29.86 7.32 3.50
CA GLU A 43 -30.45 8.35 4.35
C GLU A 43 -30.67 7.82 5.74
N THR A 44 -30.32 8.64 6.72
CA THR A 44 -30.59 8.38 8.14
C THR A 44 -31.32 9.59 8.71
N PRO A 45 -32.03 9.46 9.84
CA PRO A 45 -32.86 10.56 10.39
C PRO A 45 -32.10 11.86 10.67
N LYS A 46 -30.76 11.80 10.75
CA LYS A 46 -29.87 12.93 11.05
C LYS A 46 -28.98 13.38 9.89
N ILE A 47 -28.86 12.60 8.81
CA ILE A 47 -27.94 12.86 7.70
C ILE A 47 -28.66 12.64 6.36
N THR A 48 -28.53 13.62 5.47
CA THR A 48 -29.04 13.53 4.10
C THR A 48 -28.23 12.57 3.25
N LYS A 49 -28.81 12.05 2.16
CA LYS A 49 -28.09 11.14 1.25
C LYS A 49 -26.82 11.79 0.68
N GLY A 50 -26.90 13.08 0.36
CA GLY A 50 -25.79 13.84 -0.23
C GLY A 50 -24.60 13.98 0.73
N GLU A 51 -24.86 14.21 2.02
CA GLU A 51 -23.81 14.24 3.05
C GLU A 51 -23.17 12.86 3.24
N SER A 52 -23.97 11.79 3.21
CA SER A 52 -23.47 10.41 3.30
C SER A 52 -22.56 10.05 2.10
N ILE A 53 -22.91 10.46 0.89
CA ILE A 53 -22.08 10.27 -0.31
C ILE A 53 -20.74 11.00 -0.17
N ARG A 54 -20.77 12.27 0.26
CA ARG A 54 -19.55 13.07 0.47
C ARG A 54 -18.63 12.43 1.50
N LEU A 55 -19.18 11.99 2.63
CA LEU A 55 -18.41 11.29 3.65
C LEU A 55 -17.80 9.99 3.10
N SER A 56 -18.57 9.21 2.34
CA SER A 56 -18.09 7.96 1.74
C SER A 56 -16.90 8.20 0.81
N ILE A 57 -16.98 9.20 -0.08
CA ILE A 57 -15.87 9.56 -0.99
C ILE A 57 -14.63 10.00 -0.22
N LEU A 58 -14.78 10.83 0.81
CA LEU A 58 -13.66 11.26 1.64
C LEU A 58 -12.98 10.08 2.33
N LEU A 59 -13.76 9.15 2.89
CA LEU A 59 -13.22 7.96 3.55
C LEU A 59 -12.49 7.04 2.57
N VAL A 60 -13.03 6.83 1.36
CA VAL A 60 -12.36 6.03 0.33
C VAL A 60 -10.96 6.58 0.06
N TRP A 61 -10.83 7.86 -0.26
CA TRP A 61 -9.52 8.45 -0.57
C TRP A 61 -8.57 8.50 0.62
N LEU A 62 -9.08 8.84 1.81
CA LEU A 62 -8.28 8.84 3.04
C LEU A 62 -7.71 7.45 3.31
N THR A 63 -8.55 6.41 3.27
CA THR A 63 -8.12 5.03 3.49
C THR A 63 -7.19 4.55 2.39
N THR A 64 -7.47 4.82 1.12
CA THR A 64 -6.60 4.42 0.01
C THR A 64 -5.19 5.01 0.16
N ILE A 65 -5.09 6.32 0.47
CA ILE A 65 -3.80 6.99 0.63
C ILE A 65 -3.06 6.44 1.86
N CYS A 66 -3.74 6.30 3.01
CA CYS A 66 -3.11 5.76 4.22
C CYS A 66 -2.59 4.33 4.02
N MET A 67 -3.40 3.44 3.42
CA MET A 67 -2.99 2.06 3.18
C MET A 67 -1.88 1.96 2.14
N TRP A 68 -1.93 2.78 1.08
CA TRP A 68 -0.85 2.87 0.08
C TRP A 68 0.45 3.34 0.71
N MET A 69 0.43 4.40 1.53
CA MET A 69 1.64 4.90 2.21
C MET A 69 2.24 3.85 3.14
N PHE A 70 1.41 3.18 3.94
CA PHE A 70 1.89 2.11 4.83
C PHE A 70 2.59 0.99 4.05
N TRP A 71 1.94 0.51 2.98
CA TRP A 71 2.51 -0.50 2.08
C TRP A 71 3.82 -0.02 1.41
N ALA A 72 3.82 1.20 0.87
CA ALA A 72 4.97 1.75 0.18
C ALA A 72 6.20 1.87 1.10
N PHE A 73 6.01 2.27 2.36
CA PHE A 73 7.09 2.38 3.33
C PHE A 73 7.68 1.02 3.71
N VAL A 74 6.84 0.02 4.00
CA VAL A 74 7.34 -1.33 4.33
C VAL A 74 8.04 -1.98 3.14
N TYR A 75 7.55 -1.72 1.92
CA TYR A 75 8.16 -2.20 0.70
C TYR A 75 9.53 -1.54 0.46
N MET A 76 9.61 -0.21 0.54
CA MET A 76 10.87 0.52 0.33
C MET A 76 11.95 0.17 1.36
N HIS A 77 11.57 -0.11 2.61
CA HIS A 77 12.51 -0.55 3.64
C HIS A 77 13.23 -1.87 3.29
N GLN A 78 12.66 -2.68 2.40
CA GLN A 78 13.23 -3.98 2.00
C GLN A 78 14.05 -3.93 0.71
N MET A 79 14.08 -2.82 -0.03
CA MET A 79 14.66 -2.78 -1.39
C MET A 79 16.19 -2.80 -1.41
N VAL A 80 16.82 -2.24 -0.38
CA VAL A 80 18.29 -2.27 -0.22
C VAL A 80 18.59 -2.64 1.24
N PRO A 81 18.53 -3.94 1.58
CA PRO A 81 18.72 -4.38 2.95
C PRO A 81 20.19 -4.18 3.37
N LEU A 82 20.40 -3.52 4.51
CA LEU A 82 21.73 -3.39 5.14
C LEU A 82 22.09 -4.61 5.98
N MET A 83 21.10 -5.43 6.34
CA MET A 83 21.27 -6.62 7.17
C MET A 83 20.42 -7.76 6.62
N ASN A 84 21.03 -8.93 6.49
CA ASN A 84 20.37 -10.15 6.07
C ASN A 84 20.06 -11.05 7.28
N PRO A 85 18.97 -11.83 7.24
CA PRO A 85 18.65 -12.76 8.32
C PRO A 85 19.72 -13.84 8.46
N ILE A 86 20.16 -14.09 9.70
CA ILE A 86 21.07 -15.20 10.03
C ILE A 86 20.21 -16.38 10.50
N ARG A 87 20.18 -17.44 9.69
CA ARG A 87 19.55 -18.71 10.07
C ARG A 87 20.61 -19.61 10.72
N LYS A 88 20.40 -20.03 11.96
CA LYS A 88 21.15 -21.16 12.54
C LYS A 88 20.65 -22.46 11.91
N ASN A 89 21.54 -23.28 11.36
CA ASN A 89 21.17 -24.59 10.87
C ASN A 89 21.22 -25.60 12.03
N PRO A 90 20.09 -26.17 12.46
CA PRO A 90 20.06 -27.13 13.57
C PRO A 90 20.75 -28.47 13.25
N LEU A 91 21.17 -28.73 12.00
CA LEU A 91 21.88 -29.96 11.62
C LEU A 91 23.40 -29.82 11.57
N LEU A 92 23.93 -28.62 11.84
CA LEU A 92 25.36 -28.34 11.88
C LEU A 92 25.79 -27.72 13.23
N GLU A 93 24.92 -27.84 14.25
CA GLU A 93 25.26 -27.64 15.67
C GLU A 93 25.48 -29.01 16.34
#